data_AF-A0A960LKL1-F1
#
_entry.id   AF-A0A960LKL1-F1
#
_cell.length_a   1.000
_cell.length_b   1.000
_cell.length_c   1.000
_cell.angle_alpha   90.00
_cell.angle_beta   90.00
_cell.angle_gamma   90.00
#
_symmetry.space_group_name_H-M   'P 1'
#
loop_
_entity.id
_entity.type
_entity.pdbx_description
1 polymer ?
#
loop_
_entity_poly.entity_id
_entity_poly.type
_entity_poly.pdbx_seq_one_letter_code
_entity_poly.pdbx_strand_id
1 'polypeptide(L)'
;MTGNAQFVQMSVAICWWGGVVLVAIGVLKMGFYAVGVTWPDALNRIHSETLRQFFTGKGNRLVFGIGGLITAAVGGFFMLASRGMAMLLEMTRL
;
A
#
# COMPACT_ATOMS: atom_id res chain seq x y z
N MET A 1 -10.32 -33.11 8.22
CA MET A 1 -10.50 -32.14 7.12
C MET A 1 -10.66 -30.67 7.58
N THR A 2 -10.81 -30.41 8.88
CA THR A 2 -10.97 -29.05 9.45
C THR A 2 -9.70 -28.18 9.41
N GLY A 3 -8.51 -28.79 9.51
CA GLY A 3 -7.24 -28.05 9.49
C GLY A 3 -6.94 -27.31 8.18
N ASN A 4 -7.21 -27.93 7.02
CA ASN A 4 -6.99 -27.28 5.72
C ASN A 4 -7.93 -26.09 5.50
N ALA A 5 -9.19 -26.22 5.92
CA ALA A 5 -10.18 -25.15 5.80
C ALA A 5 -9.84 -23.92 6.65
N GLN A 6 -9.32 -24.13 7.87
CA GLN A 6 -8.84 -23.05 8.74
C GLN A 6 -7.55 -22.40 8.20
N PHE A 7 -6.60 -23.19 7.69
CA PHE A 7 -5.37 -22.66 7.12
C PHE A 7 -5.63 -21.74 5.92
N VAL A 8 -6.54 -22.14 5.04
CA VAL A 8 -6.93 -21.32 3.87
C VAL A 8 -7.63 -20.04 4.31
N GLN A 9 -8.54 -20.09 5.29
CA GLN A 9 -9.19 -18.88 5.82
C GLN A 9 -8.20 -17.91 6.48
N MET A 10 -7.24 -18.41 7.25
CA MET A 10 -6.17 -17.58 7.82
C MET A 10 -5.32 -16.94 6.73
N SER A 11 -4.97 -17.68 5.68
CA SER A 11 -4.18 -17.16 4.56
C SER A 11 -4.91 -16.05 3.81
N VAL A 12 -6.21 -16.21 3.57
CA VAL A 12 -7.07 -15.19 2.96
C VAL A 12 -7.13 -13.92 3.83
N ALA A 13 -7.28 -14.08 5.15
CA ALA A 13 -7.29 -12.95 6.08
C ALA A 13 -5.94 -12.20 6.10
N ILE A 14 -4.82 -12.92 6.08
CA ILE A 14 -3.47 -12.31 6.03
C ILE A 14 -3.28 -11.54 4.71
N CYS A 15 -3.68 -12.12 3.57
CA CYS A 15 -3.61 -11.43 2.28
C CYS A 15 -4.49 -10.18 2.24
N TRP A 16 -5.68 -10.21 2.85
CA TRP A 16 -6.55 -9.05 2.95
C TRP A 16 -5.89 -7.93 3.77
N TRP A 17 -5.45 -8.23 5.00
CA TRP A 17 -4.80 -7.25 5.87
C TRP A 17 -3.48 -6.74 5.30
N GLY A 18 -2.68 -7.62 4.70
CA GLY A 18 -1.46 -7.25 3.98
C GLY A 18 -1.75 -6.30 2.81
N GLY A 19 -2.82 -6.56 2.05
CA GLY A 19 -3.30 -5.68 0.99
C GLY A 19 -3.70 -4.29 1.52
N VAL A 20 -4.47 -4.23 2.62
CA VAL A 20 -4.86 -2.97 3.28
C VAL A 20 -3.65 -2.15 3.70
N VAL A 21 -2.65 -2.78 4.31
CA VAL A 21 -1.41 -2.12 4.74
C VAL A 21 -0.64 -1.57 3.53
N LEU A 22 -0.52 -2.33 2.46
CA LEU A 22 0.14 -1.88 1.22
C LEU A 22 -0.60 -0.69 0.58
N VAL A 23 -1.92 -0.72 0.53
CA VAL A 23 -2.73 0.42 0.05
C VAL A 23 -2.49 1.65 0.92
N ALA A 24 -2.54 1.50 2.25
CA ALA A 24 -2.30 2.61 3.17
C ALA A 24 -0.91 3.23 2.99
N ILE A 25 0.14 2.41 2.86
CA ILE A 25 1.51 2.87 2.58
C ILE A 25 1.58 3.58 1.23
N GLY A 26 0.94 3.03 0.20
CA GLY A 26 0.88 3.62 -1.14
C GLY A 26 0.25 5.01 -1.12
N VAL A 27 -0.94 5.14 -0.53
CA VAL A 27 -1.66 6.41 -0.36
C VAL A 27 -0.83 7.41 0.43
N LEU A 28 -0.18 6.99 1.51
CA LEU A 28 0.67 7.84 2.33
C LEU A 28 1.86 8.40 1.55
N LYS A 29 2.53 7.56 0.72
CA LYS A 29 3.59 8.02 -0.20
C LYS A 29 3.07 9.03 -1.22
N MET A 30 1.88 8.81 -1.79
CA MET A 30 1.26 9.76 -2.71
C MET A 30 0.87 11.07 -2.03
N GLY A 31 0.39 11.02 -0.79
CA GLY A 31 0.09 12.20 0.03
C GLY A 31 1.34 13.02 0.30
N PHE A 32 2.45 12.39 0.65
CA PHE A 32 3.74 13.10 0.80
C PHE A 32 4.23 13.71 -0.51
N TYR A 33 4.06 13.02 -1.64
CA TYR A 33 4.34 13.60 -2.94
C TYR A 33 3.47 14.84 -3.21
N ALA A 34 2.16 14.76 -2.96
CA ALA A 34 1.23 15.86 -3.17
C ALA A 34 1.59 17.07 -2.31
N VAL A 35 1.85 16.88 -1.00
CA VAL A 35 2.30 17.94 -0.09
C VAL A 35 3.63 18.54 -0.55
N GLY A 36 4.55 17.71 -1.04
CA GLY A 36 5.83 18.17 -1.55
C GLY A 36 5.73 19.03 -2.81
N VAL A 37 4.65 18.85 -3.60
CA VAL A 37 4.36 19.63 -4.80
C VAL A 37 3.57 20.89 -4.48
N THR A 38 2.55 20.82 -3.62
CA THR A 38 1.68 21.95 -3.29
C THR A 38 2.29 22.92 -2.29
N TRP A 39 3.16 22.46 -1.39
CA TRP A 39 3.73 23.29 -0.33
C TRP A 39 5.27 23.20 -0.25
N PRO A 40 5.99 23.68 -1.28
CA PRO A 40 7.45 23.64 -1.31
C PRO A 40 8.11 24.44 -0.17
N ASP A 41 7.44 25.48 0.35
CA ASP A 41 7.96 26.30 1.45
C ASP A 41 7.94 25.61 2.82
N ALA A 42 7.01 24.68 3.05
CA ALA A 42 7.01 23.86 4.27
C ALA A 42 8.26 22.96 4.33
N LEU A 43 8.76 22.53 3.17
CA LEU A 43 9.96 21.72 3.03
C LEU A 43 11.25 22.51 3.20
N ASN A 44 11.24 23.82 2.88
CA ASN A 44 12.38 24.70 3.08
C ASN A 44 12.60 25.08 4.56
N ARG A 45 11.58 24.91 5.42
CA ARG A 45 11.71 25.09 6.87
C ARG A 45 12.24 23.84 7.59
N ILE A 46 12.38 22.71 6.90
CA ILE A 46 12.96 21.50 7.49
C ILE A 46 14.47 21.70 7.64
N HIS A 47 14.91 21.87 8.89
CA HIS A 47 16.33 22.12 9.25
C HIS A 47 17.24 20.92 8.96
N SER A 48 16.69 19.71 8.87
CA SER A 48 17.42 18.49 8.53
C SER A 48 17.49 18.30 7.01
N GLU A 49 18.71 18.34 6.47
CA GLU A 49 18.98 18.19 5.05
C GLU A 49 18.64 16.78 4.53
N THR A 50 18.75 15.75 5.37
CA THR A 50 18.36 14.36 5.07
C THR A 50 16.84 14.21 4.90
N LEU A 51 16.06 14.77 5.83
CA LEU A 51 14.60 14.80 5.71
C LEU A 51 14.19 15.65 4.52
N ARG A 52 14.83 16.81 4.33
CA ARG A 52 14.58 17.64 3.16
C ARG A 52 14.89 16.88 1.88
N GLN A 53 15.98 16.14 1.73
CA GLN A 53 16.24 15.33 0.53
C GLN A 53 15.25 14.17 0.36
N PHE A 54 14.82 13.53 1.45
CA PHE A 54 13.81 12.48 1.43
C PHE A 54 12.43 12.99 0.98
N PHE A 55 12.03 14.18 1.44
CA PHE A 55 10.73 14.79 1.13
C PHE A 55 10.73 15.71 -0.12
N THR A 56 11.84 16.40 -0.41
CA THR A 56 12.01 17.22 -1.63
C THR A 56 12.47 16.40 -2.82
N GLY A 57 12.96 15.18 -2.62
CA GLY A 57 13.34 14.25 -3.67
C GLY A 57 14.08 14.93 -4.83
N LYS A 58 15.10 15.73 -4.52
CA LYS A 58 16.10 16.19 -5.51
C LYS A 58 16.78 14.92 -6.06
N GLY A 59 16.15 14.30 -7.06
CA GLY A 59 16.55 13.05 -7.70
C GLY A 59 15.44 12.02 -7.91
N ASN A 60 14.36 11.97 -7.11
CA ASN A 60 13.44 10.81 -7.16
C ASN A 60 11.97 11.05 -6.76
N ARG A 61 11.47 12.30 -6.82
CA ARG A 61 10.05 12.62 -6.53
C ARG A 61 9.04 11.78 -7.34
N LEU A 62 9.32 11.55 -8.62
CA LEU A 62 8.52 10.69 -9.50
C LEU A 62 8.48 9.24 -9.00
N VAL A 63 9.58 8.71 -8.47
CA VAL A 63 9.62 7.35 -7.92
C VAL A 63 8.86 7.24 -6.61
N PHE A 64 8.77 8.32 -5.82
CA PHE A 64 7.92 8.33 -4.63
C PHE A 64 6.43 8.34 -4.97
N GLY A 65 6.03 9.15 -5.96
CA GLY A 65 4.65 9.19 -6.47
C GLY A 65 4.24 7.89 -7.19
N ILE A 66 5.00 7.48 -8.21
CA ILE A 66 4.77 6.25 -8.99
C ILE A 66 4.93 5.01 -8.09
N GLY A 67 5.94 4.99 -7.22
CA GLY A 67 6.11 3.91 -6.25
C GLY A 67 4.95 3.82 -5.26
N GLY A 68 4.37 4.95 -4.83
CA GLY A 68 3.13 4.97 -4.04
C GLY A 68 1.96 4.37 -4.81
N LEU A 69 1.80 4.74 -6.08
CA LEU A 69 0.76 4.24 -6.99
C LEU A 69 0.87 2.73 -7.22
N ILE A 70 2.08 2.23 -7.50
CA ILE A 70 2.37 0.80 -7.66
C ILE A 70 2.10 0.05 -6.35
N THR A 71 2.55 0.58 -5.21
CA THR A 71 2.31 -0.06 -3.90
C THR A 71 0.80 -0.16 -3.61
N ALA A 72 0.04 0.88 -3.93
CA ALA A 72 -1.41 0.87 -3.78
C ALA A 72 -2.09 -0.10 -4.75
N ALA A 73 -1.66 -0.17 -6.01
CA ALA A 73 -2.19 -1.09 -7.00
C ALA A 73 -1.92 -2.56 -6.61
N VAL A 74 -0.72 -2.86 -6.13
CA VAL A 74 -0.38 -4.20 -5.62
C VAL A 74 -1.22 -4.53 -4.39
N GLY A 75 -1.34 -3.61 -3.42
CA GLY A 75 -2.19 -3.83 -2.25
C GLY A 75 -3.67 -4.08 -2.63
N GLY A 76 -4.21 -3.31 -3.57
CA GLY A 76 -5.56 -3.50 -4.10
C GLY A 76 -5.74 -4.84 -4.82
N PHE A 77 -4.74 -5.28 -5.58
CA PHE A 77 -4.74 -6.61 -6.20
C PHE A 77 -4.81 -7.74 -5.15
N PHE A 78 -4.03 -7.64 -4.06
CA PHE A 78 -4.10 -8.61 -2.96
C PHE A 78 -5.47 -8.62 -2.26
N MET A 79 -6.12 -7.47 -2.13
CA MET A 79 -7.49 -7.38 -1.59
C MET A 79 -8.53 -8.00 -2.54
N LEU A 80 -8.43 -7.75 -3.84
CA LEU A 80 -9.31 -8.35 -4.86
C LEU A 80 -9.11 -9.87 -4.94
N ALA A 81 -7.87 -10.34 -4.95
CA ALA A 81 -7.53 -11.76 -4.99
C ALA A 81 -8.03 -12.51 -3.74
N SER A 82 -7.88 -11.90 -2.55
CA SER A 82 -8.40 -12.49 -1.31
C SER A 82 -9.93 -12.55 -1.29
N ARG A 83 -10.63 -11.54 -1.82
CA ARG A 83 -12.10 -11.58 -2.01
C ARG A 83 -12.53 -12.65 -3.01
N GLY A 84 -11.84 -12.79 -4.14
CA GLY A 84 -12.11 -13.82 -5.14
C GLY A 84 -11.93 -15.23 -4.57
N MET A 85 -10.84 -15.47 -3.83
CA MET A 85 -10.61 -16.75 -3.17
C MET A 85 -11.63 -17.03 -2.06
N ALA A 86 -12.03 -16.02 -1.28
CA ALA A 86 -13.09 -16.16 -0.28
C ALA A 86 -14.42 -16.61 -0.92
N MET A 87 -14.79 -16.01 -2.05
CA MET A 87 -16.02 -16.36 -2.78
C MET A 87 -15.96 -17.76 -3.39
N LEU A 88 -14.81 -18.17 -3.94
CA LEU A 88 -14.61 -19.54 -4.45
C LEU A 88 -14.69 -20.59 -3.33
N LEU A 89 -14.14 -20.30 -2.16
CA LEU A 89 -14.22 -21.16 -0.98
C LEU A 89 -15.65 -21.29 -0.43
N GLU A 90 -16.46 -20.24 -0.58
CA GLU A 90 -17.86 -20.27 -0.21
C GLU A 90 -18.69 -21.13 -1.17
N MET A 91 -18.45 -21.02 -2.48
CA MET A 91 -19.13 -21.82 -3.51
C MET A 91 -18.78 -23.32 -3.45
N THR A 92 -17.55 -23.67 -3.05
CA THR A 92 -17.07 -25.06 -2.97
C THR A 92 -17.36 -25.75 -1.64
N ARG A 93 -17.97 -25.03 -0.68
CA ARG A 93 -18.45 -25.59 0.60
C ARG A 93 -19.92 -26.03 0.56
N LEU A 94 -20.59 -25.94 -0.59
CA LEU A 94 -21.85 -26.63 -0.91
C LEU A 94 -21.55 -28.01 -1.50
#